data_AF-A0A452IRC4-F1
#
_entry.id   AF-A0A452IRC4-F1
#
_cell.length_a   1.000
_cell.length_b   1.000
_cell.length_c   1.000
_cell.angle_alpha   90.00
_cell.angle_beta   90.00
_cell.angle_gamma   90.00
#
_symmetry.space_group_name_H-M   'P 1'
#
loop_
_entity.id
_entity.type
_entity.pdbx_description
1 polymer ?
#
loop_
_entity_poly.entity_id
_entity_poly.type
_entity_poly.pdbx_seq_one_letter_code
_entity_poly.pdbx_strand_id
1 'polypeptide(L)'
;MSFPVFLLLIFLFKSDVSKSEADMRSIIISALEKATFFLANKYRDINLDAVFGFHVLQAHLKGALENWASEHELLSQQARVERLVKKLSFLIEKATHSLGQSDLEYFKEFEPVLGPNFWMLPHSWNQTDSSLAYSVFDSSSCFTEEMSDKCFTYLLGTWKDNGKPCVVTKACRNIMTKFGCSGYPLSHQLFYFMFAAMKGCSDHLFLMTQYYKNIFCASMMKINLVIESIGFTFSSRDLFMENIMLCGMSGFSDFYKPSWLENILTWQKPEEGCFGKPSENSEQPSRVKDQEQLLRRVKRREKVFADGCSSHNTAVAVGVLGGFLYYY
;
A
#
# COMPACT_ATOMS: atom_id res chain seq x y z
N MET A 1 -7.73 -71.08 4.83
CA MET A 1 -7.01 -70.12 5.68
C MET A 1 -6.20 -69.20 4.78
N SER A 2 -6.36 -67.89 5.00
CA SER A 2 -5.43 -66.81 4.64
C SER A 2 -5.42 -66.23 3.22
N PHE A 3 -6.22 -65.16 3.09
CA PHE A 3 -5.95 -63.83 2.50
C PHE A 3 -5.21 -63.68 1.15
N PRO A 4 -5.84 -63.03 0.14
CA PRO A 4 -5.13 -62.17 -0.79
C PRO A 4 -4.98 -60.77 -0.18
N VAL A 5 -3.76 -60.26 -0.28
CA VAL A 5 -3.32 -58.92 0.13
C VAL A 5 -4.10 -57.87 -0.65
N PHE A 6 -5.00 -57.15 0.03
CA PHE A 6 -5.60 -55.92 -0.47
C PHE A 6 -4.56 -54.80 -0.23
N LEU A 7 -3.75 -54.50 -1.23
CA LEU A 7 -2.94 -53.29 -1.28
C LEU A 7 -3.88 -52.10 -1.46
N LEU A 8 -4.36 -51.57 -0.34
CA LEU A 8 -4.97 -50.24 -0.24
C LEU A 8 -3.89 -49.20 -0.56
N LEU A 9 -3.76 -48.87 -1.84
CA LEU A 9 -3.20 -47.61 -2.28
C LEU A 9 -4.14 -46.50 -1.83
N ILE A 10 -3.98 -46.07 -0.58
CA ILE A 10 -4.42 -44.75 -0.14
C ILE A 10 -3.48 -43.76 -0.84
N PHE A 11 -3.82 -43.44 -2.09
CA PHE A 11 -3.41 -42.17 -2.68
C PHE A 11 -4.11 -41.10 -1.85
N LEU A 12 -3.41 -40.62 -0.82
CA LEU A 12 -3.63 -39.28 -0.28
C LEU A 12 -3.39 -38.32 -1.45
N PHE A 13 -4.45 -38.04 -2.21
CA PHE A 13 -4.57 -36.77 -2.91
C PHE A 13 -4.52 -35.70 -1.83
N LYS A 14 -3.32 -35.25 -1.47
CA LYS A 14 -3.11 -33.85 -1.11
C LYS A 14 -3.43 -33.10 -2.39
N SER A 15 -4.71 -32.79 -2.56
CA SER A 15 -5.16 -31.77 -3.50
C SER A 15 -4.56 -30.47 -2.99
N ASP A 16 -3.36 -30.14 -3.44
CA ASP A 16 -2.91 -28.76 -3.45
C ASP A 16 -3.78 -28.08 -4.52
N VAL A 17 -5.00 -27.72 -4.12
CA VAL A 17 -5.94 -27.01 -4.97
C VAL A 17 -5.35 -25.63 -5.14
N SER A 18 -4.59 -25.43 -6.21
CA SER A 18 -4.30 -24.11 -6.72
C SER A 18 -5.62 -23.34 -6.79
N LYS A 19 -5.77 -22.31 -5.95
CA LYS A 19 -6.98 -21.48 -5.95
C LYS A 19 -7.10 -20.83 -7.32
N SER A 20 -8.29 -20.89 -7.92
CA SER A 20 -8.50 -20.19 -9.18
C SER A 20 -8.36 -18.67 -8.97
N GLU A 21 -8.05 -17.94 -10.04
CA GLU A 21 -7.95 -16.49 -9.99
C GLU A 21 -9.27 -15.84 -9.55
N ALA A 22 -10.41 -16.40 -9.98
CA ALA A 22 -11.74 -16.00 -9.52
C ALA A 22 -11.94 -16.20 -8.00
N ASP A 23 -11.42 -17.30 -7.44
CA ASP A 23 -11.43 -17.54 -5.99
C ASP A 23 -10.57 -16.50 -5.26
N MET A 24 -9.40 -16.17 -5.81
CA MET A 24 -8.52 -15.15 -5.25
C MET A 24 -9.16 -13.75 -5.27
N ARG A 25 -9.78 -13.34 -6.38
CA ARG A 25 -10.57 -12.09 -6.44
C ARG A 25 -11.65 -12.07 -5.37
N SER A 26 -12.40 -13.16 -5.19
CA SER A 26 -13.45 -13.25 -4.17
C SER A 26 -12.91 -13.13 -2.74
N ILE A 27 -11.76 -13.74 -2.45
CA ILE A 27 -11.08 -13.63 -1.15
C ILE A 27 -10.63 -12.20 -0.90
N ILE A 28 -10.01 -11.55 -1.88
CA ILE A 28 -9.58 -10.14 -1.77
C ILE A 28 -10.79 -9.23 -1.53
N ILE A 29 -11.86 -9.36 -2.31
CA ILE A 29 -13.08 -8.54 -2.15
C ILE A 29 -13.64 -8.71 -0.73
N SER A 30 -13.65 -9.94 -0.20
CA SER A 30 -14.11 -10.20 1.17
C SER A 30 -13.24 -9.50 2.23
N ALA A 31 -11.93 -9.49 2.04
CA ALA A 31 -11.01 -8.75 2.92
C ALA A 31 -11.25 -7.24 2.83
N LEU A 32 -11.48 -6.69 1.64
CA LEU A 32 -11.77 -5.27 1.43
C LEU A 32 -13.13 -4.85 2.00
N GLU A 33 -14.14 -5.71 1.94
CA GLU A 33 -15.44 -5.51 2.60
C GLU A 33 -15.28 -5.38 4.13
N LYS A 34 -14.44 -6.22 4.74
CA LYS A 34 -14.10 -6.15 6.18
C LYS A 34 -13.32 -4.87 6.52
N ALA A 35 -12.34 -4.48 5.72
CA ALA A 35 -11.62 -3.21 5.93
C ALA A 35 -12.53 -1.99 5.77
N THR A 36 -13.53 -2.06 4.89
CA THR A 36 -14.56 -1.02 4.74
C THR A 36 -15.51 -0.99 5.94
N PHE A 37 -15.75 -2.13 6.60
CA PHE A 37 -16.46 -2.17 7.88
C PHE A 37 -15.67 -1.47 9.01
N PHE A 38 -14.34 -1.68 9.09
CA PHE A 38 -13.48 -0.91 9.98
C PHE A 38 -13.63 0.61 9.75
N LEU A 39 -13.55 1.07 8.50
CA LEU A 39 -13.75 2.48 8.16
C LEU A 39 -15.11 2.98 8.63
N ALA A 40 -16.18 2.22 8.39
CA ALA A 40 -17.53 2.60 8.80
C ALA A 40 -17.66 2.81 10.32
N ASN A 41 -16.92 2.03 11.12
CA ASN A 41 -16.96 2.13 12.57
C ASN A 41 -16.02 3.19 13.15
N LYS A 42 -14.93 3.51 12.44
CA LYS A 42 -13.84 4.36 12.94
C LYS A 42 -13.66 5.67 12.18
N TYR A 43 -14.50 6.00 11.19
CA TYR A 43 -14.30 7.18 10.31
C TYR A 43 -14.09 8.51 11.06
N ARG A 44 -14.63 8.66 12.28
CA ARG A 44 -14.44 9.85 13.11
C ARG A 44 -13.07 9.92 13.78
N ASP A 45 -12.46 8.76 13.95
CA ASP A 45 -11.24 8.55 14.73
C ASP A 45 -10.08 8.12 13.82
N ILE A 46 -10.19 8.10 12.50
CA ILE A 46 -9.02 7.82 11.66
C ILE A 46 -8.18 9.08 11.39
N ASN A 47 -6.93 8.89 10.97
CA ASN A 47 -6.03 9.97 10.53
C ASN A 47 -6.06 10.13 8.99
N LEU A 48 -5.32 11.11 8.47
CA LEU A 48 -5.18 11.36 7.03
C LEU A 48 -4.75 10.09 6.26
N ASP A 49 -3.79 9.33 6.77
CA ASP A 49 -3.26 8.13 6.08
C ASP A 49 -4.37 7.14 5.74
N ALA A 50 -5.30 6.90 6.67
CA ALA A 50 -6.45 6.05 6.40
C ALA A 50 -7.36 6.63 5.32
N VAL A 51 -7.71 7.92 5.40
CA VAL A 51 -8.55 8.57 4.38
C VAL A 51 -7.89 8.43 3.00
N PHE A 52 -6.60 8.72 2.94
CA PHE A 52 -5.74 8.56 1.77
C PHE A 52 -5.76 7.13 1.21
N GLY A 53 -5.53 6.12 2.06
CA GLY A 53 -5.50 4.72 1.64
C GLY A 53 -6.85 4.25 1.10
N PHE A 54 -7.97 4.74 1.67
CA PHE A 54 -9.30 4.44 1.15
C PHE A 54 -9.63 5.17 -0.16
N HIS A 55 -9.07 6.35 -0.42
CA HIS A 55 -9.11 6.96 -1.76
C HIS A 55 -8.34 6.12 -2.79
N VAL A 56 -7.15 5.64 -2.43
CA VAL A 56 -6.36 4.72 -3.27
C VAL A 56 -7.14 3.42 -3.55
N LEU A 57 -7.78 2.83 -2.52
CA LEU A 57 -8.65 1.67 -2.71
C LEU A 57 -9.78 1.98 -3.69
N GLN A 58 -10.47 3.12 -3.54
CA GLN A 58 -11.56 3.48 -4.44
C GLN A 58 -11.08 3.57 -5.90
N ALA A 59 -9.90 4.12 -6.14
CA ALA A 59 -9.31 4.17 -7.48
C ALA A 59 -9.09 2.76 -8.04
N HIS A 60 -8.43 1.87 -7.27
CA HIS A 60 -8.22 0.48 -7.67
C HIS A 60 -9.52 -0.27 -7.98
N LEU A 61 -10.55 -0.13 -7.14
CA LEU A 61 -11.84 -0.79 -7.37
C LEU A 61 -12.53 -0.32 -8.65
N LYS A 62 -12.45 0.99 -8.95
CA LYS A 62 -12.99 1.54 -10.21
C LYS A 62 -12.21 1.02 -11.41
N GLY A 63 -10.88 1.03 -11.35
CA GLY A 63 -10.03 0.47 -12.41
C GLY A 63 -10.28 -1.03 -12.62
N ALA A 64 -10.51 -1.80 -11.56
CA ALA A 64 -10.82 -3.22 -11.67
C ALA A 64 -12.16 -3.44 -12.40
N LEU A 65 -13.20 -2.66 -12.08
CA LEU A 65 -14.47 -2.70 -12.80
C LEU A 65 -14.33 -2.34 -14.28
N GLU A 66 -13.49 -1.36 -14.61
CA GLU A 66 -13.18 -0.99 -16.00
C GLU A 66 -12.51 -2.14 -16.75
N ASN A 67 -11.50 -2.79 -16.14
CA ASN A 67 -10.80 -3.92 -16.74
C ASN A 67 -11.71 -5.12 -16.96
N TRP A 68 -12.58 -5.44 -15.99
CA TRP A 68 -13.43 -6.62 -16.05
C TRP A 68 -14.71 -6.43 -16.88
N ALA A 69 -14.98 -5.26 -17.46
CA ALA A 69 -16.28 -4.93 -18.06
C ALA A 69 -16.80 -5.95 -19.09
N SER A 70 -15.90 -6.65 -19.80
CA SER A 70 -16.25 -7.70 -20.77
C SER A 70 -16.28 -9.13 -20.20
N GLU A 71 -15.86 -9.32 -18.96
CA GLU A 71 -15.70 -10.64 -18.32
C GLU A 71 -16.99 -11.11 -17.64
N HIS A 72 -17.84 -11.81 -18.40
CA HIS A 72 -19.15 -12.27 -17.95
C HIS A 72 -19.07 -13.28 -16.78
N GLU A 73 -17.95 -13.99 -16.64
CA GLU A 73 -17.72 -14.93 -15.53
C GLU A 73 -17.52 -14.20 -14.18
N LEU A 74 -17.23 -12.90 -14.21
CA LEU A 74 -16.98 -12.08 -13.02
C LEU A 74 -18.20 -11.25 -12.57
N LEU A 75 -19.40 -11.47 -13.12
CA LEU A 75 -20.61 -10.67 -12.78
C LEU A 75 -20.89 -10.60 -11.27
N SER A 76 -20.65 -11.68 -10.54
CA SER A 76 -20.82 -11.71 -9.07
C SER A 76 -19.80 -10.81 -8.37
N GLN A 77 -18.54 -10.89 -8.76
CA GLN A 77 -17.43 -10.08 -8.25
C GLN A 77 -17.63 -8.62 -8.60
N GLN A 78 -17.99 -8.29 -9.84
CA GLN A 78 -18.34 -6.94 -10.29
C GLN A 78 -19.45 -6.34 -9.43
N ALA A 79 -20.55 -7.06 -9.23
CA ALA A 79 -21.66 -6.56 -8.40
C ALA A 79 -21.25 -6.30 -6.94
N ARG A 80 -20.33 -7.11 -6.38
CA ARG A 80 -19.77 -6.86 -5.04
C ARG A 80 -18.89 -5.61 -5.02
N VAL A 81 -18.00 -5.46 -6.00
CA VAL A 81 -17.11 -4.31 -6.11
C VAL A 81 -17.90 -3.02 -6.34
N GLU A 82 -18.94 -3.02 -7.18
CA GLU A 82 -19.83 -1.86 -7.36
C GLU A 82 -20.49 -1.41 -6.05
N ARG A 83 -21.02 -2.36 -5.27
CA ARG A 83 -21.58 -2.06 -3.94
C ARG A 83 -20.52 -1.49 -3.01
N LEU A 84 -19.31 -2.04 -3.05
CA LEU A 84 -18.19 -1.59 -2.24
C LEU A 84 -17.76 -0.16 -2.61
N VAL A 85 -17.66 0.17 -3.90
CA VAL A 85 -17.36 1.53 -4.39
C VAL A 85 -18.42 2.53 -3.95
N LYS A 86 -19.71 2.18 -4.05
CA LYS A 86 -20.82 3.03 -3.57
C LYS A 86 -20.71 3.30 -2.07
N LYS A 87 -20.46 2.25 -1.27
CA LYS A 87 -20.30 2.37 0.18
C LYS A 87 -19.07 3.21 0.56
N LEU A 88 -17.94 2.97 -0.10
CA LEU A 88 -16.70 3.71 0.13
C LEU A 88 -16.85 5.19 -0.20
N SER A 89 -17.54 5.55 -1.29
CA SER A 89 -17.76 6.94 -1.67
C SER A 89 -18.41 7.74 -0.54
N PHE A 90 -19.45 7.18 0.07
CA PHE A 90 -20.12 7.80 1.22
C PHE A 90 -19.26 7.86 2.49
N LEU A 91 -18.51 6.80 2.78
CA LEU A 91 -17.66 6.73 3.97
C LEU A 91 -16.45 7.66 3.89
N ILE A 92 -15.83 7.74 2.71
CA ILE A 92 -14.70 8.63 2.45
C ILE A 92 -15.14 10.08 2.62
N GLU A 93 -16.30 10.48 2.07
CA GLU A 93 -16.83 11.85 2.26
C GLU A 93 -16.99 12.18 3.76
N LYS A 94 -17.58 11.28 4.53
CA LYS A 94 -17.72 11.43 5.99
C LYS A 94 -16.39 11.51 6.73
N ALA A 95 -15.45 10.64 6.36
CA ALA A 95 -14.12 10.60 6.95
C ALA A 95 -13.34 11.89 6.66
N THR A 96 -13.35 12.36 5.42
CA THR A 96 -12.72 13.62 4.99
C THR A 96 -13.34 14.81 5.71
N HIS A 97 -14.67 14.85 5.86
CA HIS A 97 -15.33 15.90 6.65
C HIS A 97 -14.90 15.88 8.13
N SER A 98 -14.86 14.70 8.75
CA SER A 98 -14.42 14.55 10.14
C SER A 98 -12.96 14.96 10.31
N LEU A 99 -12.09 14.60 9.37
CA LEU A 99 -10.68 14.95 9.38
C LEU A 99 -10.48 16.47 9.33
N GLY A 100 -11.23 17.18 8.48
CA GLY A 100 -11.19 18.65 8.41
C GLY A 100 -11.61 19.35 9.70
N GLN A 101 -12.36 18.67 10.57
CA GLN A 101 -12.74 19.17 11.89
C GLN A 101 -11.71 18.82 12.97
N SER A 102 -11.12 17.61 12.90
CA SER A 102 -10.20 17.12 13.94
C SER A 102 -8.74 17.55 13.74
N ASP A 103 -8.30 17.75 12.50
CA ASP A 103 -6.91 18.09 12.14
C ASP A 103 -6.89 19.00 10.89
N LEU A 104 -7.31 20.25 11.09
CA LEU A 104 -7.51 21.22 10.01
C LEU A 104 -6.20 21.56 9.27
N GLU A 105 -5.08 21.64 9.98
CA GLU A 105 -3.78 21.97 9.40
C GLU A 105 -3.34 20.86 8.44
N TYR A 106 -3.33 19.61 8.92
CA TYR A 106 -2.91 18.48 8.10
C TYR A 106 -3.87 18.20 6.94
N PHE A 107 -5.17 18.42 7.17
CA PHE A 107 -6.16 18.38 6.09
C PHE A 107 -5.84 19.39 4.99
N LYS A 108 -5.55 20.65 5.33
CA LYS A 108 -5.27 21.71 4.33
C LYS A 108 -3.99 21.44 3.54
N GLU A 109 -2.95 20.91 4.17
CA GLU A 109 -1.70 20.59 3.50
C GLU A 109 -1.88 19.55 2.38
N PHE A 110 -2.79 18.59 2.58
CA PHE A 110 -2.98 17.43 1.71
C PHE A 110 -4.36 17.36 1.04
N GLU A 111 -5.23 18.34 1.21
CA GLU A 111 -6.58 18.39 0.61
C GLU A 111 -6.58 17.98 -0.89
N PRO A 112 -5.63 18.44 -1.74
CA PRO A 112 -5.69 18.10 -3.15
C PRO A 112 -5.54 16.60 -3.46
N VAL A 113 -4.89 15.82 -2.59
CA VAL A 113 -4.75 14.36 -2.78
C VAL A 113 -6.00 13.58 -2.38
N LEU A 114 -6.90 14.22 -1.64
CA LEU A 114 -8.22 13.71 -1.26
C LEU A 114 -9.29 14.07 -2.32
N GLY A 115 -8.91 14.82 -3.35
CA GLY A 115 -9.80 15.17 -4.44
C GLY A 115 -10.22 13.96 -5.28
N PRO A 116 -11.40 14.00 -5.91
CA PRO A 116 -11.79 12.97 -6.87
C PRO A 116 -10.79 12.92 -8.03
N ASN A 117 -10.50 11.71 -8.51
CA ASN A 117 -9.64 11.44 -9.67
C ASN A 117 -8.18 11.91 -9.53
N PHE A 118 -7.70 12.20 -8.32
CA PHE A 118 -6.27 12.49 -8.10
C PHE A 118 -5.39 11.26 -8.39
N TRP A 119 -5.84 10.10 -7.91
CA TRP A 119 -5.11 8.83 -8.04
C TRP A 119 -5.25 8.24 -9.43
N MET A 120 -4.12 8.09 -10.12
CA MET A 120 -4.03 7.42 -11.42
C MET A 120 -3.43 6.02 -11.24
N LEU A 121 -3.98 5.05 -11.98
CA LEU A 121 -3.48 3.68 -12.01
C LEU A 121 -2.59 3.45 -13.25
N PRO A 122 -1.62 2.52 -13.18
CA PRO A 122 -0.83 2.18 -14.35
C PRO A 122 -1.67 1.41 -15.36
N HIS A 123 -1.53 1.75 -16.65
CA HIS A 123 -2.14 1.01 -17.77
C HIS A 123 -1.17 0.00 -18.42
N SER A 124 0.08 -0.01 -17.96
CA SER A 124 1.13 -0.92 -18.44
C SER A 124 1.94 -1.43 -17.27
N TRP A 125 2.35 -2.68 -17.34
CA TRP A 125 3.11 -3.36 -16.30
C TRP A 125 4.56 -3.59 -16.72
N ASN A 126 5.49 -3.20 -15.86
CA ASN A 126 6.92 -3.45 -15.96
C ASN A 126 7.38 -4.36 -14.81
N GLN A 127 8.61 -4.83 -14.89
CA GLN A 127 9.29 -5.53 -13.79
C GLN A 127 10.46 -4.69 -13.28
N THR A 128 10.83 -4.90 -12.02
CA THR A 128 12.02 -4.25 -11.47
C THR A 128 13.29 -4.85 -12.06
N ASP A 129 14.30 -4.01 -12.26
CA ASP A 129 15.65 -4.44 -12.60
C ASP A 129 16.51 -4.38 -11.35
N SER A 130 16.87 -5.56 -10.83
CA SER A 130 17.69 -5.69 -9.62
C SER A 130 19.05 -4.99 -9.71
N SER A 131 19.58 -4.77 -10.92
CA SER A 131 20.85 -4.04 -11.13
C SER A 131 20.76 -2.55 -10.80
N LEU A 132 19.54 -1.99 -10.78
CA LEU A 132 19.28 -0.59 -10.44
C LEU A 132 19.08 -0.36 -8.93
N ALA A 133 18.92 -1.43 -8.15
CA ALA A 133 18.77 -1.32 -6.70
C ALA A 133 20.04 -0.75 -6.07
N TYR A 134 19.90 0.07 -5.02
CA TYR A 134 21.06 0.59 -4.30
C TYR A 134 21.97 -0.54 -3.79
N SER A 135 23.27 -0.40 -4.05
CA SER A 135 24.28 -1.34 -3.56
C SER A 135 24.37 -1.30 -2.03
N VAL A 136 24.37 -0.09 -1.47
CA VAL A 136 24.41 0.20 -0.04
C VAL A 136 23.32 1.22 0.30
N PHE A 137 22.60 0.96 1.38
CA PHE A 137 21.65 1.92 1.96
C PHE A 137 22.36 2.78 3.01
N ASP A 138 22.06 4.08 3.01
CA ASP A 138 22.51 5.03 4.02
C ASP A 138 21.97 4.59 5.39
N SER A 139 22.87 4.36 6.34
CA SER A 139 22.53 3.95 7.71
C SER A 139 22.08 5.14 8.57
N SER A 140 22.26 6.37 8.09
CA SER A 140 21.77 7.59 8.71
C SER A 140 20.35 7.92 8.22
N SER A 141 19.57 8.64 9.03
CA SER A 141 18.23 9.09 8.62
C SER A 141 18.35 10.06 7.45
N CYS A 142 17.95 9.63 6.24
CA CYS A 142 18.10 10.40 5.01
C CYS A 142 17.50 11.82 5.10
N PHE A 143 16.27 11.91 5.57
CA PHE A 143 15.54 13.14 5.88
C PHE A 143 14.37 12.80 6.81
N THR A 144 13.71 13.83 7.37
CA THR A 144 12.56 13.65 8.25
C THR A 144 11.24 13.79 7.49
N GLU A 145 10.17 13.20 8.03
CA GLU A 145 8.80 13.32 7.52
C GLU A 145 8.41 14.79 7.28
N GLU A 146 8.71 15.68 8.25
CA GLU A 146 8.45 17.12 8.14
C GLU A 146 9.14 17.76 6.91
N MET A 147 10.34 17.31 6.57
CA MET A 147 11.05 17.81 5.38
C MET A 147 10.38 17.34 4.10
N SER A 148 9.93 16.09 4.03
CA SER A 148 9.19 15.58 2.87
C SER A 148 7.80 16.19 2.74
N ASP A 149 7.09 16.39 3.84
CA ASP A 149 5.74 16.96 3.85
C ASP A 149 5.77 18.39 3.32
N LYS A 150 6.75 19.19 3.75
CA LYS A 150 7.00 20.52 3.17
C LYS A 150 7.17 20.43 1.65
N CYS A 151 7.90 19.44 1.15
CA CYS A 151 8.05 19.25 -0.29
C CYS A 151 6.76 18.84 -0.99
N PHE A 152 5.91 18.02 -0.36
CA PHE A 152 4.58 17.73 -0.87
C PHE A 152 3.71 18.98 -0.92
N THR A 153 3.71 19.84 0.11
CA THR A 153 2.92 21.09 0.07
C THR A 153 3.33 22.02 -1.08
N TYR A 154 4.63 22.09 -1.42
CA TYR A 154 5.11 22.83 -2.60
C TYR A 154 4.62 22.22 -3.92
N LEU A 155 4.59 20.90 -4.03
CA LEU A 155 4.02 20.21 -5.20
C LEU A 155 2.52 20.44 -5.32
N LEU A 156 1.80 20.33 -4.21
CA LEU A 156 0.35 20.37 -4.16
C LEU A 156 -0.21 21.80 -4.26
N GLY A 157 0.61 22.81 -3.97
CA GLY A 157 0.22 24.22 -3.98
C GLY A 157 -0.35 24.72 -2.64
N THR A 158 -0.15 23.97 -1.56
CA THR A 158 -0.75 24.20 -0.24
C THR A 158 0.22 24.82 0.77
N TRP A 159 1.46 25.11 0.36
CA TRP A 159 2.50 25.74 1.20
C TRP A 159 2.18 27.17 1.68
N LYS A 160 1.13 27.78 1.10
CA LYS A 160 0.48 29.02 1.56
C LYS A 160 -0.92 29.12 0.95
N ASP A 161 -1.72 30.05 1.43
CA ASP A 161 -3.00 30.40 0.79
C ASP A 161 -2.77 30.79 -0.68
N ASN A 162 -3.48 30.10 -1.59
CA ASN A 162 -3.33 30.23 -3.04
C ASN A 162 -1.87 30.04 -3.53
N GLY A 163 -1.16 29.09 -2.92
CA GLY A 163 0.18 28.69 -3.34
C GLY A 163 0.20 28.17 -4.78
N LYS A 164 1.23 28.55 -5.54
CA LYS A 164 1.45 27.97 -6.86
C LYS A 164 1.86 26.49 -6.68
N PRO A 165 1.20 25.52 -7.36
CA PRO A 165 1.59 24.12 -7.32
C PRO A 165 2.85 23.86 -8.16
N CYS A 166 3.36 22.63 -8.09
CA CYS A 166 4.51 22.16 -8.85
C CYS A 166 5.80 22.97 -8.63
N VAL A 167 5.98 23.51 -7.42
CA VAL A 167 7.21 24.23 -7.05
C VAL A 167 8.25 23.22 -6.57
N VAL A 168 9.45 23.25 -7.17
CA VAL A 168 10.58 22.39 -6.75
C VAL A 168 11.69 23.26 -6.19
N THR A 169 11.74 23.38 -4.86
CA THR A 169 12.85 24.09 -4.19
C THR A 169 14.15 23.29 -4.29
N LYS A 170 15.30 23.97 -4.14
CA LYS A 170 16.61 23.30 -4.10
C LYS A 170 16.69 22.25 -2.98
N ALA A 171 16.13 22.56 -1.80
CA ALA A 171 16.08 21.62 -0.68
C ALA A 171 15.27 20.36 -1.03
N CYS A 172 14.10 20.54 -1.63
CA CYS A 172 13.25 19.41 -2.05
C CYS A 172 13.92 18.56 -3.12
N ARG A 173 14.51 19.19 -4.13
CA ARG A 173 15.30 18.46 -5.15
C ARG A 173 16.38 17.61 -4.48
N ASN A 174 17.18 18.20 -3.59
CA ASN A 174 18.29 17.51 -2.95
C ASN A 174 17.87 16.28 -2.15
N ILE A 175 16.79 16.35 -1.37
CA ILE A 175 16.35 15.21 -0.56
C ILE A 175 15.56 14.18 -1.37
N MET A 176 14.73 14.63 -2.32
CA MET A 176 13.87 13.74 -3.11
C MET A 176 14.65 12.95 -4.17
N THR A 177 15.86 13.39 -4.52
CA THR A 177 16.76 12.67 -5.43
C THR A 177 18.00 12.11 -4.74
N LYS A 178 18.06 12.15 -3.40
CA LYS A 178 19.22 11.61 -2.66
C LYS A 178 19.30 10.10 -2.84
N PHE A 179 20.43 9.61 -3.33
CA PHE A 179 20.67 8.17 -3.49
C PHE A 179 20.91 7.49 -2.13
N GLY A 180 20.60 6.19 -2.06
CA GLY A 180 20.91 5.34 -0.92
C GLY A 180 19.87 5.38 0.21
N CYS A 181 18.78 6.14 0.09
CA CYS A 181 17.75 6.13 1.13
C CYS A 181 17.05 4.77 1.23
N SER A 182 16.60 4.42 2.43
CA SER A 182 15.85 3.21 2.76
C SER A 182 14.61 3.56 3.60
N GLY A 183 13.72 2.59 3.81
CA GLY A 183 12.53 2.77 4.64
C GLY A 183 11.59 3.87 4.13
N TYR A 184 10.89 4.55 5.06
CA TYR A 184 9.95 5.62 4.72
C TYR A 184 10.55 6.77 3.90
N PRO A 185 11.80 7.24 4.12
CA PRO A 185 12.41 8.20 3.20
C PRO A 185 12.38 7.75 1.73
N LEU A 186 12.64 6.46 1.45
CA LEU A 186 12.55 5.93 0.08
C LEU A 186 11.09 5.93 -0.44
N SER A 187 10.13 5.60 0.42
CA SER A 187 8.69 5.72 0.12
C SER A 187 8.28 7.14 -0.24
N HIS A 188 8.74 8.13 0.54
CA HIS A 188 8.45 9.54 0.30
C HIS A 188 9.11 10.06 -0.98
N GLN A 189 10.31 9.59 -1.31
CA GLN A 189 10.94 9.87 -2.60
C GLN A 189 10.06 9.39 -3.75
N LEU A 190 9.58 8.14 -3.72
CA LEU A 190 8.69 7.62 -4.75
C LEU A 190 7.36 8.38 -4.81
N PHE A 191 6.72 8.63 -3.65
CA PHE A 191 5.50 9.42 -3.57
C PHE A 191 5.64 10.81 -4.18
N TYR A 192 6.78 11.48 -4.00
CA TYR A 192 7.04 12.80 -4.57
C TYR A 192 6.91 12.82 -6.09
N PHE A 193 7.50 11.83 -6.77
CA PHE A 193 7.38 11.69 -8.22
C PHE A 193 5.99 11.23 -8.66
N MET A 194 5.30 10.40 -7.86
CA MET A 194 3.91 10.02 -8.13
C MET A 194 2.98 11.24 -8.07
N PHE A 195 3.09 12.08 -7.03
CA PHE A 195 2.26 13.28 -6.87
C PHE A 195 2.54 14.29 -7.97
N ALA A 196 3.80 14.47 -8.34
CA ALA A 196 4.16 15.34 -9.45
C ALA A 196 3.52 14.88 -10.77
N ALA A 197 3.50 13.57 -11.04
CA ALA A 197 2.81 13.01 -12.21
C ALA A 197 1.29 13.22 -12.14
N MET A 198 0.66 12.93 -11.00
CA MET A 198 -0.79 13.12 -10.77
C MET A 198 -1.23 14.58 -10.89
N LYS A 199 -0.36 15.51 -10.47
CA LYS A 199 -0.58 16.96 -10.63
C LYS A 199 -0.24 17.50 -12.02
N GLY A 200 0.33 16.68 -12.91
CA GLY A 200 0.78 17.13 -14.23
C GLY A 200 1.93 18.14 -14.17
N CYS A 201 2.81 18.03 -13.17
CA CYS A 201 3.96 18.91 -13.02
C CYS A 201 4.99 18.71 -14.14
N SER A 202 5.51 19.82 -14.68
CA SER A 202 6.38 19.84 -15.86
C SER A 202 7.81 20.34 -15.59
N ASP A 203 8.23 20.46 -14.32
CA ASP A 203 9.63 20.75 -13.98
C ASP A 203 10.57 19.72 -14.62
N HIS A 204 11.77 20.14 -15.04
CA HIS A 204 12.76 19.26 -15.67
C HIS A 204 13.11 18.03 -14.81
N LEU A 205 12.98 18.12 -13.49
CA LEU A 205 13.12 16.97 -12.59
C LEU A 205 12.17 15.82 -12.96
N PHE A 206 10.92 16.15 -13.28
CA PHE A 206 9.85 15.17 -13.50
C PHE A 206 9.89 14.55 -14.89
N LEU A 207 10.70 15.08 -15.80
CA LEU A 207 11.06 14.38 -17.04
C LEU A 207 11.82 13.07 -16.74
N MET A 208 12.49 12.98 -15.59
CA MET A 208 13.21 11.79 -15.13
C MET A 208 12.36 10.89 -14.22
N THR A 209 11.03 11.08 -14.17
CA THR A 209 10.14 10.32 -13.28
C THR A 209 10.31 8.81 -13.44
N GLN A 210 10.34 8.30 -14.67
CA GLN A 210 10.48 6.85 -14.88
C GLN A 210 11.85 6.33 -14.42
N TYR A 211 12.92 7.11 -14.63
CA TYR A 211 14.27 6.77 -14.17
C TYR A 211 14.31 6.60 -12.64
N TYR A 212 13.75 7.56 -11.90
CA TYR A 212 13.68 7.48 -10.44
C TYR A 212 12.77 6.36 -9.95
N LYS A 213 11.59 6.16 -10.57
CA LYS A 213 10.70 5.03 -10.28
C LYS A 213 11.42 3.69 -10.41
N ASN A 214 12.18 3.48 -11.49
CA ASN A 214 12.93 2.23 -11.70
C ASN A 214 13.93 1.96 -10.57
N ILE A 215 14.69 2.98 -10.16
CA ILE A 215 15.70 2.86 -9.09
C ILE A 215 15.04 2.63 -7.72
N PHE A 216 14.02 3.42 -7.40
CA PHE A 216 13.35 3.33 -6.11
C PHE A 216 12.62 1.99 -5.97
N CYS A 217 11.89 1.55 -6.99
CA CYS A 217 11.18 0.28 -6.92
C CYS A 217 12.10 -0.93 -6.98
N ALA A 218 13.22 -0.90 -7.71
CA ALA A 218 14.24 -1.94 -7.59
C ALA A 218 14.81 -2.02 -6.16
N SER A 219 15.03 -0.87 -5.53
CA SER A 219 15.52 -0.79 -4.15
C SER A 219 14.48 -1.26 -3.13
N MET A 220 13.21 -0.91 -3.30
CA MET A 220 12.09 -1.39 -2.48
C MET A 220 11.86 -2.89 -2.65
N MET A 221 12.00 -3.43 -3.87
CA MET A 221 11.93 -4.88 -4.12
C MET A 221 13.04 -5.61 -3.36
N LYS A 222 14.28 -5.10 -3.42
CA LYS A 222 15.40 -5.62 -2.63
C LYS A 222 15.10 -5.63 -1.13
N ILE A 223 14.47 -4.58 -0.60
CA ILE A 223 14.03 -4.52 0.81
C ILE A 223 12.95 -5.58 1.10
N ASN A 224 11.94 -5.71 0.24
CA ASN A 224 10.86 -6.67 0.44
C ASN A 224 11.33 -8.13 0.40
N LEU A 225 12.30 -8.46 -0.46
CA LEU A 225 12.92 -9.79 -0.48
C LEU A 225 13.68 -10.08 0.83
N VAL A 226 14.31 -9.08 1.45
CA VAL A 226 14.91 -9.24 2.78
C VAL A 226 13.83 -9.47 3.83
N ILE A 227 12.73 -8.71 3.80
CA ILE A 227 11.60 -8.87 4.74
C ILE A 227 10.97 -10.26 4.63
N GLU A 228 10.81 -10.76 3.40
CA GLU A 228 10.36 -12.13 3.13
C GLU A 228 11.33 -13.16 3.72
N SER A 229 12.63 -13.00 3.49
CA SER A 229 13.65 -13.95 3.99
C SER A 229 13.70 -14.08 5.52
N ILE A 230 13.24 -13.06 6.26
CA ILE A 230 13.17 -13.06 7.72
C ILE A 230 11.78 -13.40 8.27
N GLY A 231 10.85 -13.83 7.41
CA GLY A 231 9.52 -14.32 7.82
C GLY A 231 8.53 -13.23 8.20
N PHE A 232 8.57 -12.05 7.55
CA PHE A 232 7.57 -10.98 7.72
C PHE A 232 7.34 -10.57 9.19
N THR A 233 8.42 -10.28 9.90
CA THR A 233 8.38 -9.80 11.29
C THR A 233 7.39 -8.65 11.44
N PHE A 234 6.68 -8.56 12.57
CA PHE A 234 5.61 -7.56 12.69
C PHE A 234 6.07 -6.12 12.43
N SER A 235 7.28 -5.77 12.85
CA SER A 235 7.87 -4.45 12.63
C SER A 235 8.11 -4.12 11.15
N SER A 236 8.23 -5.12 10.27
CA SER A 236 8.53 -4.94 8.84
C SER A 236 7.30 -5.02 7.93
N ARG A 237 6.19 -5.63 8.39
CA ARG A 237 4.95 -5.81 7.59
C ARG A 237 4.41 -4.52 6.99
N ASP A 238 4.54 -3.43 7.76
CA ASP A 238 4.08 -2.13 7.33
C ASP A 238 4.85 -1.59 6.11
N LEU A 239 6.17 -1.47 6.25
CA LEU A 239 7.05 -1.06 5.15
C LEU A 239 6.93 -2.00 3.95
N PHE A 240 6.76 -3.31 4.20
CA PHE A 240 6.54 -4.30 3.17
C PHE A 240 5.28 -4.03 2.33
N MET A 241 4.15 -3.77 2.99
CA MET A 241 2.90 -3.41 2.30
C MET A 241 2.99 -2.04 1.63
N GLU A 242 3.65 -1.06 2.26
CA GLU A 242 3.84 0.26 1.68
C GLU A 242 4.63 0.18 0.36
N ASN A 243 5.72 -0.59 0.33
CA ASN A 243 6.48 -0.84 -0.88
C ASN A 243 5.63 -1.50 -1.99
N ILE A 244 4.79 -2.49 -1.65
CA ILE A 244 3.90 -3.15 -2.62
C ILE A 244 2.88 -2.16 -3.17
N MET A 245 2.23 -1.38 -2.30
CA MET A 245 1.24 -0.39 -2.70
C MET A 245 1.88 0.62 -3.67
N LEU A 246 3.00 1.21 -3.28
CA LEU A 246 3.64 2.28 -4.04
C LEU A 246 4.20 1.82 -5.38
N CYS A 247 4.91 0.70 -5.39
CA CYS A 247 5.51 0.20 -6.63
C CYS A 247 4.50 -0.48 -7.54
N GLY A 248 3.49 -1.15 -6.97
CA GLY A 248 2.33 -1.61 -7.72
C GLY A 248 1.62 -0.46 -8.44
N MET A 249 1.32 0.63 -7.73
CA MET A 249 0.75 1.84 -8.35
C MET A 249 1.70 2.55 -9.32
N SER A 250 3.01 2.33 -9.19
CA SER A 250 4.01 2.86 -10.12
C SER A 250 4.19 1.99 -11.36
N GLY A 251 3.48 0.86 -11.47
CA GLY A 251 3.46 -0.02 -12.65
C GLY A 251 4.41 -1.21 -12.58
N PHE A 252 4.88 -1.61 -11.39
CA PHE A 252 5.76 -2.78 -11.22
C PHE A 252 4.97 -4.01 -10.76
N SER A 253 4.71 -4.95 -11.67
CA SER A 253 3.83 -6.10 -11.41
C SER A 253 4.48 -7.22 -10.59
N ASP A 254 5.81 -7.24 -10.52
CA ASP A 254 6.58 -8.21 -9.73
C ASP A 254 6.40 -8.04 -8.21
N PHE A 255 5.72 -6.99 -7.75
CA PHE A 255 5.24 -6.85 -6.37
C PHE A 255 3.94 -7.62 -6.10
N TYR A 256 3.16 -8.01 -7.12
CA TYR A 256 1.91 -8.75 -6.96
C TYR A 256 2.14 -10.27 -6.93
N LYS A 257 3.03 -10.73 -6.04
CA LYS A 257 3.31 -12.16 -5.85
C LYS A 257 2.16 -12.83 -5.08
N PRO A 258 1.62 -13.99 -5.55
CA PRO A 258 0.57 -14.71 -4.83
C PRO A 258 0.94 -15.09 -3.39
N SER A 259 2.19 -15.53 -3.16
CA SER A 259 2.68 -15.86 -1.81
C SER A 259 2.67 -14.66 -0.86
N TRP A 260 2.91 -13.45 -1.37
CA TRP A 260 2.86 -12.23 -0.58
C TRP A 260 1.41 -11.86 -0.22
N LEU A 261 0.48 -11.99 -1.18
CA LEU A 261 -0.95 -11.81 -0.94
C LEU A 261 -1.46 -12.76 0.15
N GLU A 262 -1.12 -14.04 0.06
CA GLU A 262 -1.52 -15.04 1.07
C GLU A 262 -1.08 -14.65 2.47
N ASN A 263 0.18 -14.21 2.63
CA ASN A 263 0.70 -13.72 3.91
C ASN A 263 -0.08 -12.49 4.38
N ILE A 264 -0.28 -11.48 3.52
CA ILE A 264 -0.98 -10.23 3.85
C ILE A 264 -2.40 -10.53 4.35
N LEU A 265 -3.14 -11.41 3.67
CA LEU A 265 -4.51 -11.77 4.06
C LEU A 265 -4.58 -12.35 5.48
N THR A 266 -3.55 -13.06 5.95
CA THR A 266 -3.49 -13.58 7.34
C THR A 266 -3.28 -12.50 8.39
N TRP A 267 -2.85 -11.29 7.99
CA TRP A 267 -2.59 -10.19 8.92
C TRP A 267 -3.83 -9.36 9.22
N GLN A 268 -4.92 -9.57 8.48
CA GLN A 268 -6.19 -8.90 8.75
C GLN A 268 -6.81 -9.46 10.03
N LYS A 269 -7.23 -8.59 10.94
CA LYS A 269 -7.99 -9.01 12.10
C LYS A 269 -9.40 -9.46 11.68
N PRO A 270 -9.83 -10.68 12.08
CA PRO A 270 -11.06 -11.26 11.54
C PRO A 270 -12.34 -10.55 11.98
N GLU A 271 -12.37 -10.00 13.20
CA GLU A 271 -13.55 -9.34 13.78
C GLU A 271 -13.60 -7.85 13.41
N GLU A 272 -12.49 -7.14 13.57
CA GLU A 272 -12.41 -5.70 13.33
C GLU A 272 -12.27 -5.36 11.84
N GLY A 273 -11.72 -6.28 11.04
CA GLY A 273 -11.46 -6.09 9.61
C GLY A 273 -10.27 -5.19 9.27
N CYS A 274 -9.57 -4.68 10.28
CA CYS A 274 -8.42 -3.79 10.14
C CYS A 274 -7.09 -4.54 10.10
N PHE A 275 -6.01 -3.79 9.93
CA PHE A 275 -4.63 -4.26 10.05
C PHE A 275 -3.93 -3.50 11.16
N GLY A 276 -3.01 -4.16 11.87
CA GLY A 276 -2.36 -3.56 13.03
C GLY A 276 -1.56 -4.56 13.85
N LYS A 277 -1.45 -4.31 15.16
CA LYS A 277 -0.72 -5.19 16.09
C LYS A 277 -1.39 -6.58 16.12
N PRO A 278 -0.61 -7.67 16.05
CA PRO A 278 -1.14 -9.02 16.25
C PRO A 278 -1.82 -9.12 17.62
N SER A 279 -2.85 -9.95 17.71
CA SER A 279 -3.43 -10.33 19.00
C SER A 279 -2.36 -11.02 19.86
N GLU A 280 -2.40 -10.83 21.18
CA GLU A 280 -1.32 -11.25 22.11
C GLU A 280 -0.97 -12.75 22.05
N ASN A 281 -1.83 -13.58 21.46
CA ASN A 281 -1.64 -15.02 21.29
C ASN A 281 -0.80 -15.44 20.07
N SER A 282 -0.24 -14.51 19.29
CA SER A 282 0.62 -14.87 18.15
C SER A 282 2.11 -14.92 18.56
N GLU A 283 2.69 -16.11 18.57
CA GLU A 283 4.12 -16.32 18.80
C GLU A 283 4.97 -15.57 17.74
N GLN A 284 5.95 -14.78 18.20
CA GLN A 284 6.89 -14.05 17.33
C GLN A 284 8.26 -14.75 17.37
N PRO A 285 8.92 -15.00 16.22
CA PRO A 285 10.29 -15.50 16.21
C PRO A 285 11.26 -14.49 16.84
N SER A 286 12.28 -15.01 17.53
CA SER A 286 13.29 -14.26 18.26
C SER A 286 14.09 -13.30 17.36
N ARG A 287 14.35 -12.11 17.92
CA ARG A 287 14.96 -10.92 17.28
C ARG A 287 16.41 -11.15 16.83
N VAL A 288 16.73 -10.79 15.57
CA VAL A 288 18.11 -10.66 15.07
C VAL A 288 18.46 -9.16 14.98
N LYS A 289 19.45 -8.71 15.75
CA LYS A 289 19.77 -7.28 15.97
C LYS A 289 20.44 -6.56 14.79
N ASP A 290 21.12 -7.28 13.89
CA ASP A 290 21.95 -6.64 12.84
C ASP A 290 21.15 -6.16 11.61
N GLN A 291 19.93 -6.66 11.39
CA GLN A 291 19.06 -6.21 10.28
C GLN A 291 18.09 -5.08 10.69
N GLU A 292 18.04 -4.70 11.97
CA GLU A 292 17.14 -3.66 12.49
C GLU A 292 17.50 -2.24 11.99
N GLN A 293 18.74 -2.00 11.55
CA GLN A 293 19.14 -0.67 11.05
C GLN A 293 18.45 -0.28 9.74
N LEU A 294 18.18 -1.24 8.84
CA LEU A 294 17.43 -1.00 7.59
C LEU A 294 15.93 -0.75 7.82
N LEU A 295 15.42 -1.16 8.98
CA LEU A 295 14.00 -1.13 9.33
C LEU A 295 13.69 -0.10 10.43
N ARG A 296 14.61 0.85 10.68
CA ARG A 296 14.51 1.79 11.79
C ARG A 296 13.28 2.70 11.61
N ARG A 297 12.28 2.44 12.43
CA ARG A 297 10.95 3.06 12.39
C ARG A 297 10.96 4.43 13.07
N VAL A 298 10.57 5.47 12.34
CA VAL A 298 10.12 6.74 12.91
C VAL A 298 8.82 7.10 12.19
N LYS A 299 7.69 6.59 12.70
CA LYS A 299 6.37 7.05 12.31
C LYS A 299 5.96 8.16 13.27
N ARG A 300 5.76 9.39 12.81
CA ARG A 300 4.97 10.35 13.59
C ARG A 300 3.53 10.28 13.06
N ARG A 301 2.55 10.50 13.93
CA ARG A 301 1.09 10.44 13.63
C ARG A 301 0.46 9.07 13.36
N GLU A 302 1.14 7.95 13.67
CA GLU A 302 0.47 6.64 13.66
C GLU A 302 -0.67 6.61 14.68
N LYS A 303 -1.89 6.30 14.22
CA LYS A 303 -3.05 6.15 15.08
C LYS A 303 -3.35 4.68 15.32
N VAL A 304 -2.94 4.19 16.49
CA VAL A 304 -3.20 2.83 16.98
C VAL A 304 -4.39 2.86 17.93
N PHE A 305 -5.34 1.95 17.73
CA PHE A 305 -6.55 1.81 18.52
C PHE A 305 -6.37 0.75 19.62
N ALA A 306 -7.23 0.78 20.65
CA ALA A 306 -7.18 -0.15 21.78
C ALA A 306 -7.36 -1.63 21.38
N ASP A 307 -8.09 -1.88 20.28
CA ASP A 307 -8.29 -3.20 19.65
C ASP A 307 -7.05 -3.68 18.86
N GLY A 308 -5.97 -2.88 18.83
CA GLY A 308 -4.74 -3.15 18.10
C GLY A 308 -4.81 -2.80 16.62
N CYS A 309 -5.91 -2.25 16.11
CA CYS A 309 -5.98 -1.70 14.75
C CYS A 309 -5.02 -0.51 14.59
N SER A 310 -4.52 -0.29 13.39
CA SER A 310 -3.77 0.91 13.02
C SER A 310 -4.37 1.54 11.76
N SER A 311 -4.64 2.86 11.81
CA SER A 311 -5.13 3.61 10.66
C SER A 311 -4.20 3.47 9.47
N HIS A 312 -2.90 3.67 9.70
CA HIS A 312 -1.89 3.61 8.66
C HIS A 312 -1.72 2.19 8.12
N ASN A 313 -1.58 1.16 8.98
CA ASN A 313 -1.41 -0.21 8.50
C ASN A 313 -2.63 -0.67 7.68
N THR A 314 -3.83 -0.24 8.08
CA THR A 314 -5.06 -0.53 7.31
C THR A 314 -5.06 0.21 5.98
N ALA A 315 -4.60 1.46 5.95
CA ALA A 315 -4.47 2.26 4.72
C ALA A 315 -3.58 1.58 3.67
N VAL A 316 -2.36 1.18 4.06
CA VAL A 316 -1.44 0.53 3.14
C VAL A 316 -1.96 -0.85 2.74
N ALA A 317 -2.56 -1.61 3.65
CA ALA A 317 -3.11 -2.93 3.35
C ALA A 317 -4.26 -2.86 2.34
N VAL A 318 -5.19 -1.91 2.48
CA VAL A 318 -6.28 -1.77 1.48
C VAL A 318 -5.76 -1.27 0.14
N GLY A 319 -4.70 -0.45 0.13
CA GLY A 319 -4.01 -0.05 -1.09
C GLY A 319 -3.39 -1.25 -1.81
N VAL A 320 -2.71 -2.14 -1.08
CA VAL A 320 -2.14 -3.38 -1.62
C VAL A 320 -3.23 -4.33 -2.12
N LEU A 321 -4.23 -4.62 -1.31
CA LEU A 321 -5.32 -5.53 -1.68
C LEU A 321 -6.12 -5.01 -2.89
N GLY A 322 -6.37 -3.70 -2.94
CA GLY A 322 -6.93 -3.05 -4.12
C GLY A 322 -6.03 -3.21 -5.35
N GLY A 323 -4.71 -3.02 -5.19
CA GLY A 323 -3.73 -3.21 -6.25
C GLY A 323 -3.70 -4.64 -6.81
N PHE A 324 -3.73 -5.65 -5.94
CA PHE A 324 -3.86 -7.06 -6.35
C PHE A 324 -5.16 -7.29 -7.13
N LEU A 325 -6.27 -6.71 -6.67
CA LEU A 325 -7.56 -6.85 -7.36
C LEU A 325 -7.56 -6.16 -8.73
N TYR A 326 -6.89 -5.02 -8.87
CA TYR A 326 -6.75 -4.33 -10.15
C TYR A 326 -5.81 -5.05 -11.12
N TYR A 327 -4.79 -5.72 -10.58
CA TYR A 327 -3.81 -6.48 -11.36
C TYR A 327 -4.37 -7.81 -11.89
N TYR A 328 -5.20 -8.50 -11.11
CA TYR A 328 -5.95 -9.68 -11.54
C TYR A 328 -7.11 -9.30 -12.45
#